data_AF-A0A7X1RGK0-F1
#
_entry.id   AF-A0A7X1RGK0-F1
#
_cell.length_a   1.000
_cell.length_b   1.000
_cell.length_c   1.000
_cell.angle_alpha   90.00
_cell.angle_beta   90.00
_cell.angle_gamma   90.00
#
_symmetry.space_group_name_H-M   'P 1'
#
loop_
_entity.id
_entity.type
_entity.pdbx_description
1 polymer ?
#
loop_
_entity_poly.entity_id
_entity_poly.type
_entity_poly.pdbx_seq_one_letter_code
_entity_poly.pdbx_strand_id
1 'polypeptide(L)'
;MSKFIYSDEEQKFNNILTHQTKELDLINRPDMSIAEERIEESEKLLRELGYTLSDLPILDTETKKQTIVVPKWEDLVIKAECEVGSMNELDALFTNEELELNQTVIQSLQDDFNNIHKLDKIDISICAGAGILAAIVDILLIGIPEKTPNGLKGGPLSNYVRDWFNQRFPEEEMEKLANSKVSKVPFDAQDNRHTKVNVNGLSAYYHRLLSLGHDPLLGLVIGVCDILNGKMTTIDKTGKIVSQFMDNYTDRKESDIFAAIAKQIIHFKSDITTSMGLPAPLMGLFNLLQFGKIGDEDQTIAEIVQGMYYEGYDFIHFSSMAISTMIIEVIIRIGYALKKINEGHSIKNSIPFSLDREKHPKLHTMLFIGHSIAASANAGKIYFTKNPMTINYAQWITFAKYSYSQLKWVLIEKSELRASYVSDKIYKETQEVYEKVNLTFNNFSNDRLVIFD
;
A
#
# COMPACT_ATOMS: atom_id res chain seq x y z
N MET A 1 2.31 -15.72 40.44
CA MET A 1 1.45 -14.63 39.94
C MET A 1 1.06 -15.03 38.55
N SER A 2 -0.25 -15.11 38.28
CA SER A 2 -0.78 -15.51 36.98
C SER A 2 -0.19 -14.66 35.85
N LYS A 3 0.02 -15.29 34.70
CA LYS A 3 0.46 -14.62 33.47
C LYS A 3 -0.65 -13.76 32.85
N PHE A 4 -1.91 -14.01 33.24
CA PHE A 4 -3.10 -13.35 32.70
C PHE A 4 -3.91 -12.66 33.81
N ILE A 5 -4.70 -11.66 33.40
CA ILE A 5 -5.66 -10.98 34.27
C ILE A 5 -7.04 -11.36 33.76
N TYR A 6 -7.81 -12.06 34.59
CA TYR A 6 -9.16 -12.52 34.26
C TYR A 6 -10.21 -11.53 34.77
N SER A 7 -11.25 -11.33 33.97
CA SER A 7 -12.51 -10.74 34.44
C SER A 7 -13.26 -11.69 35.37
N ASP A 8 -14.23 -11.17 36.13
CA ASP A 8 -15.06 -11.98 37.03
C ASP A 8 -15.77 -13.13 36.30
N GLU A 9 -16.17 -12.92 35.04
CA GLU A 9 -16.85 -13.95 34.25
C GLU A 9 -15.88 -15.02 33.75
N GLU A 10 -14.70 -14.62 33.24
CA GLU A 10 -13.65 -15.57 32.85
C GLU A 10 -13.20 -16.42 34.03
N GLN A 11 -13.15 -15.83 35.23
CA GLN A 11 -12.80 -16.57 36.45
C GLN A 11 -13.83 -17.68 36.76
N LYS A 12 -15.13 -17.42 36.57
CA LYS A 12 -16.19 -18.44 36.72
C LYS A 12 -16.03 -19.57 35.72
N PHE A 13 -15.75 -19.25 34.45
CA PHE A 13 -15.46 -20.25 33.41
C PHE A 13 -14.28 -21.13 33.82
N ASN A 14 -13.17 -20.53 34.27
CA ASN A 14 -11.98 -21.28 34.69
C ASN A 14 -12.29 -22.23 35.87
N ASN A 15 -13.08 -21.78 36.84
CA ASN A 15 -13.49 -22.60 37.98
C ASN A 15 -14.33 -23.81 37.52
N ILE A 16 -15.31 -23.59 36.64
CA ILE A 16 -16.15 -24.67 36.08
C ILE A 16 -15.29 -25.67 35.29
N LEU A 17 -14.42 -25.19 34.40
CA LEU A 17 -13.55 -26.07 33.61
C LEU A 17 -12.64 -26.89 34.51
N THR A 18 -12.07 -26.29 35.56
CA THR A 18 -11.22 -27.01 36.54
C THR A 18 -11.99 -28.10 37.25
N HIS A 19 -13.22 -27.81 37.67
CA HIS A 19 -14.11 -28.79 38.30
C HIS A 19 -14.44 -29.94 37.35
N GLN A 20 -14.84 -29.64 36.12
CA GLN A 20 -15.20 -30.65 35.11
C GLN A 20 -14.01 -31.51 34.70
N THR A 21 -12.80 -30.94 34.58
CA THR A 21 -11.57 -31.72 34.33
C THR A 21 -11.36 -32.76 35.43
N LYS A 22 -11.53 -32.39 36.71
CA LYS A 22 -11.43 -33.36 37.81
C LYS A 22 -12.52 -34.43 37.75
N GLU A 23 -13.75 -34.09 37.39
CA GLU A 23 -14.82 -35.08 37.22
C GLU A 23 -14.50 -36.04 36.07
N LEU A 24 -13.95 -35.55 34.96
CA LEU A 24 -13.53 -36.37 33.81
C LEU A 24 -12.41 -37.34 34.18
N ASP A 25 -11.42 -36.92 34.96
CA ASP A 25 -10.31 -37.77 35.42
C ASP A 25 -10.79 -38.94 36.29
N LEU A 26 -11.95 -38.82 36.92
CA LEU A 26 -12.56 -39.90 37.72
C LEU A 26 -13.31 -40.94 36.87
N ILE A 27 -13.57 -40.65 35.59
CA ILE A 27 -14.29 -41.57 34.70
C ILE A 27 -13.34 -42.67 34.21
N ASN A 28 -13.44 -43.85 34.83
CA ASN A 28 -12.71 -45.02 34.37
C ASN A 28 -13.41 -45.64 33.14
N ARG A 29 -12.77 -45.59 31.97
CA ARG A 29 -13.29 -46.25 30.76
C ARG A 29 -12.84 -47.71 30.73
N PRO A 30 -13.74 -48.68 30.51
CA PRO A 30 -13.34 -50.08 30.40
C PRO A 30 -12.43 -50.27 29.18
N ASP A 31 -11.43 -51.15 29.32
CA ASP A 31 -10.59 -51.55 28.20
C ASP A 31 -11.43 -52.35 27.20
N MET A 32 -11.61 -51.76 26.01
CA MET A 32 -12.40 -52.34 24.93
C MET A 32 -11.55 -53.16 23.95
N SER A 33 -10.23 -53.25 24.12
CA SER A 33 -9.34 -53.93 23.18
C SER A 33 -9.74 -55.38 22.92
N ILE A 34 -10.08 -56.13 23.96
CA ILE A 34 -10.56 -57.53 23.85
C ILE A 34 -11.92 -57.57 23.12
N ALA A 35 -12.80 -56.62 23.38
CA ALA A 35 -14.11 -56.57 22.72
C ALA A 35 -13.96 -56.25 21.23
N GLU A 36 -13.09 -55.30 20.88
CA GLU A 36 -12.77 -54.94 19.49
C GLU A 36 -12.12 -56.10 18.75
N GLU A 37 -11.16 -56.80 19.36
CA GLU A 37 -10.54 -58.01 18.80
C GLU A 37 -11.59 -59.10 18.52
N ARG A 38 -12.51 -59.34 19.46
CA ARG A 38 -13.61 -60.30 19.27
C ARG A 38 -14.62 -59.88 18.21
N ILE A 39 -14.88 -58.57 18.09
CA ILE A 39 -15.73 -58.03 17.02
C ILE A 39 -15.04 -58.30 15.68
N GLU A 40 -13.75 -58.01 15.54
CA GLU A 40 -12.99 -58.22 14.31
C GLU A 40 -12.91 -59.72 13.93
N GLU A 41 -12.69 -60.61 14.89
CA GLU A 41 -12.75 -62.07 14.69
C GLU A 41 -14.14 -62.51 14.18
N SER A 42 -15.21 -61.96 14.78
CA SER A 42 -16.59 -62.29 14.43
C SER A 42 -16.97 -61.77 13.04
N GLU A 43 -16.58 -60.52 12.72
CA GLU A 43 -16.76 -59.94 11.39
C GLU A 43 -16.03 -60.73 10.32
N LYS A 44 -14.81 -61.18 10.61
CA LYS A 44 -14.03 -62.03 9.71
C LYS A 44 -14.73 -63.38 9.47
N LEU A 45 -15.19 -64.05 10.53
CA LEU A 45 -15.92 -65.31 10.42
C LEU A 45 -17.21 -65.16 9.60
N LEU A 46 -17.96 -64.07 9.82
CA LEU A 46 -19.19 -63.78 9.05
C LEU A 46 -18.90 -63.60 7.55
N ARG A 47 -17.80 -62.90 7.20
CA ARG A 47 -17.35 -62.77 5.82
C ARG A 47 -16.94 -64.12 5.21
N GLU A 48 -16.22 -64.96 5.96
CA GLU A 48 -15.82 -66.31 5.53
C GLU A 48 -17.02 -67.24 5.29
N LEU A 49 -18.09 -67.08 6.06
CA LEU A 49 -19.36 -67.79 5.88
C LEU A 49 -20.25 -67.22 4.76
N GLY A 50 -19.79 -66.18 4.06
CA GLY A 50 -20.48 -65.61 2.90
C GLY A 50 -21.53 -64.53 3.24
N TYR A 51 -21.54 -63.99 4.46
CA TYR A 51 -22.45 -62.91 4.86
C TYR A 51 -21.86 -61.53 4.58
N THR A 52 -22.71 -60.60 4.12
CA THR A 52 -22.39 -59.18 3.94
C THR A 52 -22.67 -58.40 5.21
N LEU A 53 -21.70 -57.62 5.68
CA LEU A 53 -21.83 -56.79 6.90
C LEU A 53 -22.55 -55.45 6.65
N SER A 54 -22.95 -55.16 5.41
CA SER A 54 -23.64 -53.92 5.04
C SER A 54 -25.11 -53.87 5.48
N ASP A 55 -25.75 -55.04 5.68
CA ASP A 55 -27.20 -55.17 5.85
C ASP A 55 -27.56 -56.00 7.09
N LEU A 56 -26.87 -55.74 8.21
CA LEU A 56 -27.18 -56.40 9.48
C LEU A 56 -28.51 -55.85 10.05
N PRO A 57 -29.43 -56.71 10.52
CA PRO A 57 -30.67 -56.26 11.12
C PRO A 57 -30.38 -55.46 12.39
N ILE A 58 -30.81 -54.20 12.43
CA ILE A 58 -30.75 -53.36 13.61
C ILE A 58 -31.76 -53.94 14.62
N LEU A 59 -31.25 -54.55 15.69
CA LEU A 59 -32.06 -54.93 16.84
C LEU A 59 -32.44 -53.64 17.59
N ASP A 60 -33.67 -53.17 17.36
CA ASP A 60 -34.24 -52.04 18.08
C ASP A 60 -34.50 -52.48 19.52
N THR A 61 -33.52 -52.25 20.38
CA THR A 61 -33.69 -52.41 21.82
C THR A 61 -34.45 -51.19 22.29
N GLU A 62 -35.75 -51.37 22.62
CA GLU A 62 -36.60 -50.32 23.22
C GLU A 62 -35.93 -49.80 24.50
N THR A 63 -35.07 -48.80 24.34
CA THR A 63 -34.43 -48.09 25.42
C THR A 63 -35.34 -46.90 25.72
N LYS A 64 -35.92 -46.87 26.92
CA LYS A 64 -36.69 -45.72 27.40
C LYS A 64 -35.88 -44.44 27.12
N LYS A 65 -36.47 -43.48 26.39
CA LYS A 65 -35.87 -42.16 26.17
C LYS A 65 -35.49 -41.55 27.52
N GLN A 66 -34.20 -41.53 27.82
CA GLN A 66 -33.70 -40.93 29.05
C GLN A 66 -33.88 -39.42 28.97
N THR A 67 -34.40 -38.82 30.05
CA THR A 67 -34.49 -37.36 30.18
C THR A 67 -33.20 -36.84 30.77
N ILE A 68 -32.62 -35.82 30.14
CA ILE A 68 -31.43 -35.12 30.61
C ILE A 68 -31.83 -33.68 30.90
N VAL A 69 -31.56 -33.22 32.11
CA VAL A 69 -31.76 -31.83 32.51
C VAL A 69 -30.39 -31.15 32.51
N VAL A 70 -30.26 -30.08 31.74
CA VAL A 70 -29.05 -29.27 31.67
C VAL A 70 -29.05 -28.31 32.88
N PRO A 71 -28.02 -28.35 33.75
CA PRO A 71 -27.95 -27.48 34.92
C PRO A 71 -27.88 -25.99 34.54
N LYS A 72 -28.40 -25.12 35.42
CA LYS A 72 -28.26 -23.67 35.26
C LYS A 72 -26.81 -23.23 35.46
N TRP A 73 -26.45 -22.13 34.81
CA TRP A 73 -25.11 -21.56 34.89
C TRP A 73 -24.70 -21.27 36.33
N GLU A 74 -25.57 -20.63 37.11
CA GLU A 74 -25.30 -20.25 38.49
C GLU A 74 -25.06 -21.47 39.38
N ASP A 75 -25.81 -22.54 39.16
CA ASP A 75 -25.67 -23.79 39.92
C ASP A 75 -24.32 -24.48 39.61
N LEU A 76 -23.87 -24.43 38.35
CA LEU A 76 -22.55 -24.92 37.93
C LEU A 76 -21.41 -24.13 38.60
N VAL A 77 -21.52 -22.79 38.63
CA VAL A 77 -20.53 -21.93 39.28
C VAL A 77 -20.42 -22.25 40.76
N ILE A 78 -21.57 -22.29 41.47
CA ILE A 78 -21.60 -22.58 42.92
C ILE A 78 -20.98 -23.95 43.21
N LYS A 79 -21.35 -24.97 42.42
CA LYS A 79 -20.80 -26.33 42.59
C LYS A 79 -19.29 -26.34 42.39
N ALA A 80 -18.82 -25.73 41.30
CA ALA A 80 -17.40 -25.68 40.98
C ALA A 80 -16.59 -24.94 42.06
N GLU A 81 -17.04 -23.76 42.49
CA GLU A 81 -16.34 -22.97 43.51
C GLU A 81 -16.28 -23.66 44.87
N CYS A 82 -17.33 -24.42 45.23
CA CYS A 82 -17.33 -25.24 46.45
C CYS A 82 -16.28 -26.35 46.42
N GLU A 83 -16.03 -26.95 45.25
CA GLU A 83 -15.15 -28.11 45.11
C GLU A 83 -13.69 -27.76 44.77
N VAL A 84 -13.47 -26.74 43.93
CA VAL A 84 -12.15 -26.36 43.43
C VAL A 84 -11.71 -24.94 43.81
N GLY A 85 -12.53 -24.20 44.55
CA GLY A 85 -12.25 -22.81 44.93
C GLY A 85 -12.54 -21.81 43.81
N SER A 86 -12.31 -20.53 44.10
CA SER A 86 -12.74 -19.42 43.22
C SER A 86 -11.62 -18.74 42.41
N MET A 87 -10.37 -19.17 42.56
CA MET A 87 -9.18 -18.50 42.01
C MET A 87 -8.34 -19.44 41.13
N ASN A 88 -9.00 -20.23 40.28
CA ASN A 88 -8.32 -21.15 39.37
C ASN A 88 -7.83 -20.43 38.11
N GLU A 89 -6.59 -20.68 37.72
CA GLU A 89 -6.00 -20.11 36.51
C GLU A 89 -6.21 -21.06 35.32
N LEU A 90 -6.51 -20.51 34.15
CA LEU A 90 -6.76 -21.31 32.94
C LEU A 90 -5.54 -22.17 32.57
N ASP A 91 -4.34 -21.61 32.71
CA ASP A 91 -3.09 -22.30 32.37
C ASP A 91 -2.87 -23.56 33.22
N ALA A 92 -3.46 -23.64 34.42
CA ALA A 92 -3.35 -24.79 35.30
C ALA A 92 -4.14 -26.03 34.82
N LEU A 93 -5.03 -25.86 33.83
CA LEU A 93 -5.73 -26.97 33.17
C LEU A 93 -4.83 -27.76 32.23
N PHE A 94 -3.69 -27.17 31.84
CA PHE A 94 -2.79 -27.73 30.85
C PHE A 94 -1.48 -28.16 31.51
N THR A 95 -0.89 -29.20 30.96
CA THR A 95 0.48 -29.60 31.29
C THR A 95 1.48 -28.57 30.75
N ASN A 96 2.67 -28.51 31.37
CA ASN A 96 3.75 -27.66 30.85
C ASN A 96 4.10 -28.01 29.40
N GLU A 97 4.01 -29.29 29.03
CA GLU A 97 4.27 -29.78 27.67
C GLU A 97 3.25 -29.21 26.66
N GLU A 98 1.96 -29.16 27.02
CA GLU A 98 0.92 -28.55 26.18
C GLU A 98 1.11 -27.03 26.03
N LEU A 99 1.48 -26.34 27.11
CA LEU A 99 1.76 -24.90 27.07
C LEU A 99 2.98 -24.57 26.19
N GLU A 100 4.05 -25.37 26.29
CA GLU A 100 5.23 -25.25 25.43
C GLU A 100 4.91 -25.56 23.96
N LEU A 101 4.08 -26.58 23.71
CA LEU A 101 3.60 -26.91 22.37
C LEU A 101 2.80 -25.76 21.76
N ASN A 102 1.85 -25.19 22.51
CA ASN A 102 1.06 -24.03 22.07
C ASN A 102 1.94 -22.82 21.73
N GLN A 103 2.95 -22.55 22.56
CA GLN A 103 3.91 -21.48 22.31
C GLN A 103 4.72 -21.72 21.01
N THR A 104 5.07 -22.99 20.74
CA THR A 104 5.76 -23.41 19.52
C THR A 104 4.88 -23.26 18.29
N VAL A 105 3.59 -23.60 18.39
CA VAL A 105 2.61 -23.43 17.31
C VAL A 105 2.45 -21.95 16.95
N ILE A 106 2.31 -21.07 17.94
CA ILE A 106 2.22 -19.62 17.71
C ILE A 106 3.48 -19.10 16.99
N GLN A 107 4.66 -19.55 17.40
CA GLN A 107 5.91 -19.18 16.74
C GLN A 107 5.95 -19.68 15.29
N SER A 108 5.53 -20.93 15.04
CA SER A 108 5.42 -21.47 13.69
C SER A 108 4.49 -20.65 12.80
N LEU A 109 3.32 -20.22 13.30
CA LEU A 109 2.39 -19.37 12.54
C LEU A 109 2.98 -17.99 12.23
N GLN A 110 3.74 -17.41 13.17
CA GLN A 110 4.46 -16.16 12.94
C GLN A 110 5.55 -16.32 11.89
N ASP A 111 6.25 -17.45 11.88
CA ASP A 111 7.28 -17.78 10.90
C ASP A 111 6.69 -18.03 9.51
N ASP A 112 5.55 -18.71 9.42
CA ASP A 112 4.79 -18.86 8.18
C ASP A 112 4.44 -17.49 7.57
N PHE A 113 3.90 -16.58 8.39
CA PHE A 113 3.62 -15.21 7.96
C PHE A 113 4.88 -14.49 7.46
N ASN A 114 5.99 -14.61 8.20
CA ASN A 114 7.25 -14.02 7.80
C ASN A 114 7.76 -14.59 6.46
N ASN A 115 7.61 -15.90 6.25
CA ASN A 115 8.01 -16.58 5.02
C ASN A 115 7.20 -16.13 3.81
N ILE A 116 5.89 -15.89 3.95
CA ILE A 116 5.03 -15.32 2.90
C ILE A 116 5.58 -13.96 2.40
N HIS A 117 6.10 -13.15 3.32
CA HIS A 117 6.62 -11.80 3.03
C HIS A 117 8.12 -11.76 2.74
N LYS A 118 8.83 -12.88 2.84
CA LYS A 118 10.27 -12.97 2.65
C LYS A 118 10.62 -12.99 1.17
N LEU A 119 11.44 -12.04 0.73
CA LEU A 119 11.95 -12.01 -0.64
C LEU A 119 12.94 -13.16 -0.86
N ASP A 120 12.81 -13.84 -2.00
CA ASP A 120 13.78 -14.82 -2.47
C ASP A 120 14.77 -14.22 -3.48
N LYS A 121 15.69 -15.05 -3.97
CA LYS A 121 16.74 -14.62 -4.91
C LYS A 121 16.17 -14.10 -6.23
N ILE A 122 15.07 -14.67 -6.71
CA ILE A 122 14.43 -14.24 -7.97
C ILE A 122 13.79 -12.87 -7.76
N ASP A 123 13.08 -12.69 -6.63
CA ASP A 123 12.48 -11.40 -6.26
C ASP A 123 13.56 -10.30 -6.26
N ILE A 124 14.70 -10.53 -5.58
CA ILE A 124 15.82 -9.57 -5.53
C ILE A 124 16.45 -9.33 -6.91
N SER A 125 16.61 -10.38 -7.72
CA SER A 125 17.21 -10.27 -9.06
C SER A 125 16.34 -9.41 -9.99
N ILE A 126 15.01 -9.55 -9.93
CA ILE A 126 14.07 -8.69 -10.68
C ILE A 126 14.22 -7.24 -10.25
N CYS A 127 14.26 -6.98 -8.93
CA CYS A 127 14.41 -5.62 -8.40
C CYS A 127 15.72 -4.98 -8.82
N ALA A 128 16.82 -5.72 -8.68
CA ALA A 128 18.16 -5.27 -9.04
C ALA A 128 18.27 -4.98 -10.54
N GLY A 129 17.80 -5.91 -11.39
CA GLY A 129 17.79 -5.73 -12.84
C GLY A 129 16.98 -4.51 -13.27
N ALA A 130 15.78 -4.33 -12.70
CA ALA A 130 14.92 -3.19 -13.01
C ALA A 130 15.56 -1.85 -12.60
N GLY A 131 16.07 -1.76 -11.36
CA GLY A 131 16.70 -0.55 -10.83
C GLY A 131 17.98 -0.17 -11.58
N ILE A 132 18.84 -1.14 -11.89
CA ILE A 132 20.08 -0.92 -12.65
C ILE A 132 19.75 -0.48 -14.08
N LEU A 133 18.81 -1.14 -14.76
CA LEU A 133 18.44 -0.76 -16.11
C LEU A 133 17.87 0.67 -16.16
N ALA A 134 17.00 1.03 -15.20
CA ALA A 134 16.46 2.37 -15.11
C ALA A 134 17.56 3.42 -14.86
N ALA A 135 18.56 3.10 -14.02
CA ALA A 135 19.72 3.97 -13.81
C ALA A 135 20.56 4.14 -15.10
N ILE A 136 20.77 3.06 -15.87
CA ILE A 136 21.46 3.13 -17.17
C ILE A 136 20.70 4.04 -18.13
N VAL A 137 19.37 3.91 -18.20
CA VAL A 137 18.51 4.76 -19.04
C VAL A 137 18.58 6.23 -18.61
N ASP A 138 18.53 6.51 -17.30
CA ASP A 138 18.69 7.88 -16.76
C ASP A 138 20.03 8.51 -17.15
N ILE A 139 21.11 7.76 -16.98
CA ILE A 139 22.47 8.26 -17.19
C ILE A 139 22.76 8.44 -18.69
N LEU A 140 22.46 7.43 -19.52
CA LEU A 140 22.89 7.40 -20.92
C LEU A 140 21.87 7.99 -21.89
N LEU A 141 20.57 7.84 -21.62
CA LEU A 141 19.53 8.16 -22.59
C LEU A 141 18.77 9.45 -22.26
N ILE A 142 18.55 9.75 -20.98
CA ILE A 142 17.88 11.00 -20.57
C ILE A 142 18.89 12.17 -20.55
N GLY A 143 20.04 11.99 -19.90
CA GLY A 143 21.09 13.00 -19.88
C GLY A 143 20.72 14.28 -19.11
N ILE A 144 21.46 15.36 -19.36
CA ILE A 144 21.26 16.69 -18.75
C ILE A 144 20.69 17.60 -19.84
N PRO A 145 19.67 18.42 -19.56
CA PRO A 145 19.16 19.36 -20.54
C PRO A 145 20.12 20.57 -20.66
N GLU A 146 20.42 20.98 -21.89
CA GLU A 146 21.36 22.03 -22.24
C GLU A 146 20.79 22.89 -23.38
N LYS A 147 20.87 24.22 -23.23
CA LYS A 147 20.47 25.15 -24.27
C LYS A 147 21.50 25.16 -25.40
N THR A 148 21.03 24.96 -26.62
CA THR A 148 21.84 25.06 -27.85
C THR A 148 21.25 26.12 -28.78
N PRO A 149 21.99 26.56 -29.83
CA PRO A 149 21.42 27.43 -30.87
C PRO A 149 20.18 26.84 -31.56
N ASN A 150 20.03 25.51 -31.54
CA ASN A 150 18.90 24.78 -32.12
C ASN A 150 17.82 24.43 -31.07
N GLY A 151 17.79 25.15 -29.94
CA GLY A 151 16.88 24.92 -28.82
C GLY A 151 17.45 24.02 -27.73
N LEU A 152 16.57 23.61 -26.80
CA LEU A 152 16.94 22.77 -25.65
C LEU A 152 17.16 21.31 -26.08
N LYS A 153 18.33 20.76 -25.77
CA LYS A 153 18.72 19.37 -26.06
C LYS A 153 19.14 18.64 -24.80
N GLY A 154 19.07 17.32 -24.81
CA GLY A 154 19.59 16.46 -23.74
C GLY A 154 20.09 15.14 -24.31
N GLY A 155 19.89 14.04 -23.58
CA GLY A 155 20.20 12.70 -24.08
C GLY A 155 19.26 12.25 -25.21
N PRO A 156 19.60 11.17 -25.95
CA PRO A 156 18.84 10.69 -27.09
C PRO A 156 17.35 10.46 -26.81
N LEU A 157 17.00 9.88 -25.66
CA LEU A 157 15.61 9.66 -25.27
C LEU A 157 14.91 10.96 -24.89
N SER A 158 15.58 11.87 -24.17
CA SER A 158 14.98 13.17 -23.85
C SER A 158 14.71 14.00 -25.11
N ASN A 159 15.62 13.93 -26.09
CA ASN A 159 15.42 14.54 -27.41
C ASN A 159 14.24 13.90 -28.14
N TYR A 160 14.14 12.57 -28.17
CA TYR A 160 13.01 11.87 -28.78
C TYR A 160 11.66 12.29 -28.16
N VAL A 161 11.58 12.36 -26.83
CA VAL A 161 10.37 12.82 -26.13
C VAL A 161 10.04 14.27 -26.48
N ARG A 162 11.03 15.16 -26.50
CA ARG A 162 10.83 16.56 -26.87
C ARG A 162 10.38 16.71 -28.33
N ASP A 163 10.99 15.97 -29.25
CA ASP A 163 10.60 15.96 -30.65
C ASP A 163 9.16 15.44 -30.83
N TRP A 164 8.75 14.43 -30.04
CA TRP A 164 7.36 13.98 -30.00
C TRP A 164 6.40 15.09 -29.54
N PHE A 165 6.75 15.85 -28.49
CA PHE A 165 5.95 16.99 -28.05
C PHE A 165 5.88 18.07 -29.12
N ASN A 166 6.99 18.42 -29.75
CA ASN A 166 7.05 19.42 -30.82
C ASN A 166 6.23 18.99 -32.04
N GLN A 167 6.25 17.71 -32.41
CA GLN A 167 5.41 17.17 -33.48
C GLN A 167 3.93 17.19 -33.11
N ARG A 168 3.61 16.85 -31.85
CA ARG A 168 2.22 16.77 -31.37
C ARG A 168 1.59 18.15 -31.16
N PHE A 169 2.41 19.15 -30.84
CA PHE A 169 2.06 20.53 -30.55
C PHE A 169 2.99 21.49 -31.33
N PRO A 170 2.77 21.64 -32.66
CA PRO A 170 3.61 22.48 -33.50
C PRO A 170 3.60 23.95 -33.06
N GLU A 171 4.75 24.60 -33.14
CA GLU A 171 4.95 25.99 -32.69
C GLU A 171 3.92 26.95 -33.30
N GLU A 172 3.73 26.92 -34.63
CA GLU A 172 2.78 27.80 -35.32
C GLU A 172 1.34 27.65 -34.80
N GLU A 173 0.91 26.41 -34.52
CA GLU A 173 -0.41 26.15 -33.97
C GLU A 173 -0.52 26.60 -32.51
N MET A 174 0.54 26.39 -31.73
CA MET A 174 0.56 26.80 -30.32
C MET A 174 0.61 28.32 -30.18
N GLU A 175 1.31 29.03 -31.07
CA GLU A 175 1.30 30.50 -31.13
C GLU A 175 -0.08 31.04 -31.50
N LYS A 176 -0.76 30.44 -32.50
CA LYS A 176 -2.15 30.77 -32.84
C LYS A 176 -3.07 30.55 -31.64
N LEU A 177 -2.90 29.43 -30.93
CA LEU A 177 -3.66 29.10 -29.74
C LEU A 177 -3.37 30.07 -28.59
N ALA A 178 -2.10 30.39 -28.31
CA ALA A 178 -1.67 31.30 -27.27
C ALA A 178 -2.23 32.72 -27.46
N ASN A 179 -2.49 33.12 -28.71
CA ASN A 179 -3.08 34.41 -29.06
C ASN A 179 -4.62 34.39 -29.11
N SER A 180 -5.25 33.23 -28.98
CA SER A 180 -6.71 33.10 -28.97
C SER A 180 -7.31 33.44 -27.60
N LYS A 181 -8.51 34.04 -27.58
CA LYS A 181 -9.21 34.39 -26.33
C LYS A 181 -9.48 33.17 -25.42
N VAL A 182 -9.63 31.99 -25.99
CA VAL A 182 -9.93 30.75 -25.26
C VAL A 182 -8.75 30.21 -24.44
N SER A 183 -7.52 30.66 -24.71
CA SER A 183 -6.32 30.30 -23.94
C SER A 183 -5.85 31.40 -22.98
N LYS A 184 -6.37 32.63 -23.13
CA LYS A 184 -5.96 33.76 -22.30
C LYS A 184 -6.55 33.63 -20.89
N VAL A 185 -5.67 33.61 -19.90
CA VAL A 185 -5.98 33.48 -18.47
C VAL A 185 -5.54 34.74 -17.69
N PRO A 186 -6.13 35.01 -16.52
CA PRO A 186 -5.79 36.21 -15.73
C PRO A 186 -4.43 36.14 -15.05
N PHE A 187 -3.87 34.95 -14.86
CA PHE A 187 -2.60 34.75 -14.14
C PHE A 187 -1.35 34.78 -15.04
N ASP A 188 -1.50 35.10 -16.32
CA ASP A 188 -0.45 35.11 -17.37
C ASP A 188 0.21 36.50 -17.52
N ALA A 189 0.49 37.16 -16.39
CA ALA A 189 1.19 38.44 -16.40
C ALA A 189 2.70 38.21 -16.57
N GLN A 190 3.31 38.80 -17.60
CA GLN A 190 4.74 38.62 -17.87
C GLN A 190 5.64 39.57 -17.08
N ASP A 191 5.09 40.63 -16.48
CA ASP A 191 5.80 41.60 -15.65
C ASP A 191 4.84 42.36 -14.72
N ASN A 192 5.39 43.27 -13.93
CA ASN A 192 4.65 44.00 -12.91
C ASN A 192 3.82 45.20 -13.41
N ARG A 193 3.81 45.52 -14.73
CA ARG A 193 3.09 46.71 -15.26
C ARG A 193 1.59 46.68 -14.96
N HIS A 194 1.02 45.48 -14.87
CA HIS A 194 -0.41 45.26 -14.65
C HIS A 194 -0.71 44.66 -13.27
N THR A 195 0.27 44.60 -12.37
CA THR A 195 0.11 44.10 -10.99
C THR A 195 -0.10 45.26 -10.02
N LYS A 196 -0.93 45.06 -8.99
CA LYS A 196 -1.09 46.02 -7.88
C LYS A 196 0.00 45.84 -6.83
N VAL A 197 0.34 44.58 -6.55
CA VAL A 197 1.41 44.19 -5.65
C VAL A 197 2.55 43.68 -6.50
N ASN A 198 3.71 44.32 -6.37
CA ASN A 198 4.92 43.90 -7.08
C ASN A 198 5.31 42.48 -6.65
N VAL A 199 5.52 41.61 -7.64
CA VAL A 199 6.00 40.23 -7.52
C VAL A 199 7.48 40.22 -7.90
N ASN A 200 8.35 39.89 -6.94
CA ASN A 200 9.79 39.90 -7.17
C ASN A 200 10.22 38.84 -8.19
N GLY A 201 10.98 39.25 -9.20
CA GLY A 201 11.49 38.37 -10.25
C GLY A 201 10.49 38.03 -11.36
N LEU A 202 9.28 38.60 -11.33
CA LEU A 202 8.29 38.44 -12.40
C LEU A 202 8.82 39.02 -13.71
N SER A 203 8.96 38.15 -14.71
CA SER A 203 9.53 38.44 -16.02
C SER A 203 9.02 37.43 -17.05
N ALA A 204 9.21 37.71 -18.34
CA ALA A 204 8.89 36.78 -19.41
C ALA A 204 9.55 35.39 -19.23
N TYR A 205 10.71 35.34 -18.59
CA TYR A 205 11.42 34.08 -18.30
C TYR A 205 10.89 33.32 -17.09
N TYR A 206 10.36 34.00 -16.08
CA TYR A 206 10.03 33.37 -14.79
C TYR A 206 8.53 33.35 -14.45
N HIS A 207 7.68 34.09 -15.16
CA HIS A 207 6.26 34.19 -14.81
C HIS A 207 5.57 32.84 -14.67
N ARG A 208 5.88 31.85 -15.53
CA ARG A 208 5.33 30.50 -15.43
C ARG A 208 5.80 29.72 -14.21
N LEU A 209 7.03 29.96 -13.73
CA LEU A 209 7.50 29.35 -12.49
C LEU A 209 6.88 30.02 -11.26
N LEU A 210 6.73 31.35 -11.29
CA LEU A 210 6.27 32.11 -10.14
C LEU A 210 4.74 32.08 -9.99
N SER A 211 4.00 32.04 -11.09
CA SER A 211 2.53 32.00 -11.12
C SER A 211 2.04 30.55 -11.08
N LEU A 212 1.39 30.17 -9.98
CA LEU A 212 1.01 28.79 -9.69
C LEU A 212 -0.04 28.24 -10.67
N GLY A 213 -0.69 29.12 -11.44
CA GLY A 213 -1.59 28.74 -12.52
C GLY A 213 -0.91 28.00 -13.67
N HIS A 214 0.41 28.15 -13.86
CA HIS A 214 1.16 27.41 -14.89
C HIS A 214 1.74 26.08 -14.37
N ASP A 215 1.64 25.77 -13.08
CA ASP A 215 2.09 24.48 -12.56
C ASP A 215 1.19 23.34 -13.07
N PRO A 216 1.73 22.25 -13.64
CA PRO A 216 0.92 21.16 -14.21
C PRO A 216 -0.09 20.50 -13.24
N LEU A 217 0.16 20.55 -11.93
CA LEU A 217 -0.76 20.03 -10.91
C LEU A 217 -1.51 21.14 -10.21
N LEU A 218 -0.81 22.16 -9.70
CA LEU A 218 -1.46 23.22 -8.94
C LEU A 218 -2.34 24.09 -9.84
N GLY A 219 -2.03 24.25 -11.12
CA GLY A 219 -2.85 25.02 -12.05
C GLY A 219 -4.25 24.42 -12.26
N LEU A 220 -4.43 23.09 -12.10
CA LEU A 220 -5.75 22.46 -12.14
C LEU A 220 -6.64 22.82 -10.95
N VAL A 221 -6.06 23.36 -9.88
CA VAL A 221 -6.78 23.82 -8.68
C VAL A 221 -6.69 25.35 -8.56
N ILE A 222 -5.49 25.86 -8.33
CA ILE A 222 -5.20 27.29 -8.14
C ILE A 222 -5.44 28.07 -9.43
N GLY A 223 -4.97 27.57 -10.57
CA GLY A 223 -5.18 28.23 -11.87
C GLY A 223 -6.65 28.32 -12.25
N VAL A 224 -7.42 27.24 -12.04
CA VAL A 224 -8.88 27.24 -12.19
C VAL A 224 -9.55 28.24 -11.24
N CYS A 225 -9.16 28.27 -9.96
CA CYS A 225 -9.65 29.28 -9.01
C CYS A 225 -9.31 30.70 -9.45
N ASP A 226 -8.10 30.94 -9.96
CA ASP A 226 -7.65 32.24 -10.44
C ASP A 226 -8.44 32.68 -11.69
N ILE A 227 -8.75 31.75 -12.62
CA ILE A 227 -9.63 32.00 -13.77
C ILE A 227 -11.02 32.41 -13.30
N LEU A 228 -11.62 31.69 -12.35
CA LEU A 228 -12.96 32.00 -11.84
C LEU A 228 -13.03 33.37 -11.16
N ASN A 229 -11.95 33.77 -10.48
CA ASN A 229 -11.91 34.98 -9.65
C ASN A 229 -11.22 36.18 -10.33
N GLY A 230 -10.68 36.01 -11.54
CA GLY A 230 -9.89 37.07 -12.21
C GLY A 230 -8.61 37.43 -11.46
N LYS A 231 -7.98 36.45 -10.82
CA LYS A 231 -6.81 36.64 -9.96
C LYS A 231 -5.54 36.05 -10.58
N MET A 232 -4.42 36.40 -9.96
CA MET A 232 -3.12 35.78 -10.17
C MET A 232 -2.52 35.46 -8.82
N THR A 233 -2.26 34.17 -8.58
CA THR A 233 -1.64 33.65 -7.37
C THR A 233 -0.20 33.23 -7.67
N THR A 234 0.75 33.87 -6.97
CA THR A 234 2.19 33.72 -7.20
C THR A 234 2.94 33.37 -5.93
N ILE A 235 4.08 32.69 -6.08
CA ILE A 235 5.15 32.63 -5.09
C ILE A 235 6.38 33.26 -5.75
N ASP A 236 6.75 34.45 -5.30
CA ASP A 236 7.83 35.20 -5.91
C ASP A 236 9.21 34.59 -5.59
N LYS A 237 10.28 35.13 -6.19
CA LYS A 237 11.64 34.58 -6.01
C LYS A 237 12.13 34.56 -4.56
N THR A 238 11.54 35.39 -3.70
CA THR A 238 11.85 35.51 -2.26
C THR A 238 10.94 34.66 -1.37
N GLY A 239 10.05 33.87 -1.96
CA GLY A 239 9.11 33.01 -1.24
C GLY A 239 7.85 33.72 -0.76
N LYS A 240 7.63 34.97 -1.18
CA LYS A 240 6.43 35.71 -0.81
C LYS A 240 5.24 35.22 -1.63
N ILE A 241 4.18 34.79 -0.95
CA ILE A 241 2.92 34.40 -1.58
C ILE A 241 2.06 35.65 -1.80
N VAL A 242 1.61 35.86 -3.03
CA VAL A 242 0.74 36.98 -3.40
C VAL A 242 -0.40 36.46 -4.27
N SER A 243 -1.64 36.64 -3.82
CA SER A 243 -2.84 36.48 -4.64
C SER A 243 -3.49 37.85 -4.83
N GLN A 244 -3.58 38.31 -6.07
CA GLN A 244 -4.06 39.65 -6.40
C GLN A 244 -5.03 39.63 -7.57
N PHE A 245 -5.98 40.58 -7.56
CA PHE A 245 -6.92 40.76 -8.66
C PHE A 245 -6.27 41.50 -9.83
N MET A 246 -6.54 41.04 -11.06
CA MET A 246 -5.88 41.52 -12.27
C MET A 246 -6.85 42.38 -13.10
N ASP A 247 -6.90 43.68 -12.81
CA ASP A 247 -7.86 44.62 -13.43
C ASP A 247 -7.80 44.61 -14.97
N ASN A 248 -6.59 44.52 -15.54
CA ASN A 248 -6.38 44.54 -16.98
C ASN A 248 -6.72 43.21 -17.68
N TYR A 249 -7.06 42.17 -16.92
CA TYR A 249 -7.34 40.82 -17.41
C TYR A 249 -8.73 40.30 -17.00
N THR A 250 -9.63 41.21 -16.59
CA THR A 250 -10.99 40.87 -16.15
C THR A 250 -11.84 40.16 -17.21
N ASP A 251 -11.54 40.35 -18.49
CA ASP A 251 -12.18 39.71 -19.64
C ASP A 251 -11.70 38.27 -19.90
N ARG A 252 -10.67 37.82 -19.17
CA ARG A 252 -10.08 36.48 -19.26
C ARG A 252 -10.67 35.48 -18.26
N LYS A 253 -11.58 35.93 -17.39
CA LYS A 253 -12.27 35.06 -16.42
C LYS A 253 -13.27 34.13 -17.10
N GLU A 254 -13.63 33.06 -16.41
CA GLU A 254 -14.80 32.24 -16.73
C GLU A 254 -15.73 32.21 -15.52
N SER A 255 -17.04 32.06 -15.76
CA SER A 255 -18.02 31.98 -14.65
C SER A 255 -18.42 30.54 -14.33
N ASP A 256 -18.23 29.63 -15.28
CA ASP A 256 -18.48 28.20 -15.11
C ASP A 256 -17.18 27.44 -14.84
N ILE A 257 -17.24 26.47 -13.94
CA ILE A 257 -16.08 25.66 -13.55
C ILE A 257 -15.60 24.76 -14.69
N PHE A 258 -16.50 24.20 -15.50
CA PHE A 258 -16.10 23.38 -16.64
C PHE A 258 -15.43 24.23 -17.72
N ALA A 259 -15.95 25.43 -17.99
CA ALA A 259 -15.31 26.42 -18.86
C ALA A 259 -13.93 26.83 -18.34
N ALA A 260 -13.78 27.07 -17.02
CA ALA A 260 -12.49 27.40 -16.40
C ALA A 260 -11.48 26.24 -16.51
N ILE A 261 -11.90 25.00 -16.28
CA ILE A 261 -11.06 23.80 -16.46
C ILE A 261 -10.64 23.66 -17.93
N ALA A 262 -11.57 23.82 -18.88
CA ALA A 262 -11.27 23.74 -20.30
C ALA A 262 -10.26 24.82 -20.72
N LYS A 263 -10.46 26.07 -20.28
CA LYS A 263 -9.53 27.17 -20.49
C LYS A 263 -8.15 26.89 -19.90
N GLN A 264 -8.07 26.35 -18.69
CA GLN A 264 -6.81 25.96 -18.05
C GLN A 264 -6.05 24.91 -18.88
N ILE A 265 -6.75 23.88 -19.36
CA ILE A 265 -6.15 22.83 -20.21
C ILE A 265 -5.66 23.41 -21.54
N ILE A 266 -6.46 24.30 -22.16
CA ILE A 266 -6.09 24.97 -23.41
C ILE A 266 -4.86 25.87 -23.20
N HIS A 267 -4.80 26.60 -22.08
CA HIS A 267 -3.68 27.45 -21.72
C HIS A 267 -2.39 26.65 -21.51
N PHE A 268 -2.45 25.54 -20.77
CA PHE A 268 -1.33 24.61 -20.65
C PHE A 268 -0.85 24.13 -22.02
N LYS A 269 -1.79 23.70 -22.88
CA LYS A 269 -1.46 23.23 -24.22
C LYS A 269 -0.64 24.25 -25.00
N SER A 270 -1.00 25.54 -24.96
CA SER A 270 -0.24 26.59 -25.66
C SER A 270 1.15 26.87 -25.07
N ASP A 271 1.39 26.52 -23.81
CA ASP A 271 2.64 26.81 -23.11
C ASP A 271 3.67 25.66 -23.15
N ILE A 272 3.25 24.42 -23.39
CA ILE A 272 4.10 23.21 -23.29
C ILE A 272 5.38 23.28 -24.15
N THR A 273 5.27 23.69 -25.41
CA THR A 273 6.40 23.68 -26.38
C THR A 273 7.05 25.05 -26.55
N THR A 274 6.73 26.01 -25.70
CA THR A 274 7.38 27.33 -25.73
C THR A 274 8.84 27.25 -25.27
N SER A 275 9.65 28.26 -25.62
CA SER A 275 11.08 28.32 -25.27
C SER A 275 11.35 28.23 -23.76
N MET A 276 10.44 28.77 -22.95
CA MET A 276 10.39 28.62 -21.49
C MET A 276 9.13 27.84 -21.12
N GLY A 277 9.09 26.53 -21.39
CA GLY A 277 7.91 25.69 -21.20
C GLY A 277 7.35 25.67 -19.77
N LEU A 278 6.30 24.87 -19.56
CA LEU A 278 5.72 24.69 -18.23
C LEU A 278 6.79 24.19 -17.22
N PRO A 279 6.74 24.62 -15.95
CA PRO A 279 7.62 24.09 -14.92
C PRO A 279 7.33 22.60 -14.66
N ALA A 280 8.29 21.90 -14.06
CA ALA A 280 8.01 20.56 -13.54
C ALA A 280 6.89 20.62 -12.46
N PRO A 281 6.11 19.54 -12.27
CA PRO A 281 5.02 19.55 -11.29
C PRO A 281 5.49 19.92 -9.88
N LEU A 282 4.78 20.82 -9.22
CA LEU A 282 5.08 21.37 -7.89
C LEU A 282 6.38 22.16 -7.78
N MET A 283 7.07 22.44 -8.90
CA MET A 283 8.37 23.10 -8.89
C MET A 283 8.28 24.53 -8.34
N GLY A 284 7.18 25.25 -8.58
CA GLY A 284 6.96 26.59 -8.05
C GLY A 284 6.92 26.65 -6.52
N LEU A 285 6.58 25.54 -5.83
CA LEU A 285 6.58 25.49 -4.36
C LEU A 285 7.98 25.59 -3.76
N PHE A 286 9.02 25.24 -4.52
CA PHE A 286 10.41 25.34 -4.04
C PHE A 286 10.84 26.78 -3.79
N ASN A 287 10.13 27.78 -4.33
CA ASN A 287 10.36 29.18 -3.97
C ASN A 287 10.08 29.45 -2.47
N LEU A 288 9.39 28.58 -1.74
CA LEU A 288 9.24 28.70 -0.29
C LEU A 288 10.49 28.27 0.49
N LEU A 289 11.42 27.55 -0.15
CA LEU A 289 12.62 27.00 0.49
C LEU A 289 13.80 27.98 0.40
N GLN A 290 13.66 29.10 1.09
CA GLN A 290 14.63 30.21 1.16
C GLN A 290 15.81 29.93 2.12
N PHE A 291 16.24 28.68 2.20
CA PHE A 291 17.34 28.24 3.06
C PHE A 291 18.26 27.27 2.30
N GLY A 292 19.46 27.06 2.86
CA GLY A 292 20.54 26.32 2.22
C GLY A 292 21.74 27.24 1.99
N LYS A 293 22.92 26.62 1.95
CA LYS A 293 24.19 27.23 1.54
C LYS A 293 24.88 26.22 0.64
N ILE A 294 24.47 26.21 -0.62
CA ILE A 294 24.81 25.14 -1.57
C ILE A 294 25.65 25.72 -2.70
N GLY A 295 26.79 25.07 -2.98
CA GLY A 295 27.73 25.51 -4.00
C GLY A 295 28.57 26.71 -3.56
N ASP A 296 29.40 27.22 -4.47
CA ASP A 296 30.36 28.29 -4.19
C ASP A 296 29.68 29.66 -4.01
N GLU A 297 28.43 29.79 -4.47
CA GLU A 297 27.62 31.00 -4.39
C GLU A 297 26.71 31.03 -3.15
N ASP A 298 26.83 30.07 -2.22
CA ASP A 298 25.99 29.95 -1.01
C ASP A 298 24.48 30.01 -1.31
N GLN A 299 24.07 29.44 -2.46
CA GLN A 299 22.69 29.51 -2.95
C GLN A 299 21.72 28.74 -2.05
N THR A 300 20.51 29.30 -1.91
CA THR A 300 19.36 28.62 -1.32
C THR A 300 18.80 27.55 -2.26
N ILE A 301 17.97 26.65 -1.74
CA ILE A 301 17.28 25.66 -2.56
C ILE A 301 16.38 26.35 -3.61
N ALA A 302 15.69 27.42 -3.23
CA ALA A 302 14.86 28.21 -4.14
C ALA A 302 15.67 28.74 -5.35
N GLU A 303 16.84 29.33 -5.11
CA GLU A 303 17.70 29.88 -6.17
C GLU A 303 18.21 28.79 -7.10
N ILE A 304 18.61 27.63 -6.57
CA ILE A 304 19.02 26.48 -7.39
C ILE A 304 17.89 26.04 -8.31
N VAL A 305 16.68 25.84 -7.78
CA VAL A 305 15.53 25.39 -8.57
C VAL A 305 15.10 26.44 -9.61
N GLN A 306 15.17 27.73 -9.26
CA GLN A 306 14.95 28.81 -10.22
C GLN A 306 15.97 28.76 -11.37
N GLY A 307 17.25 28.55 -11.06
CA GLY A 307 18.31 28.36 -12.05
C GLY A 307 18.07 27.12 -12.91
N MET A 308 17.64 26.01 -12.31
CA MET A 308 17.32 24.79 -13.04
C MET A 308 16.19 25.00 -14.04
N TYR A 309 15.10 25.64 -13.63
CA TYR A 309 14.00 25.98 -14.54
C TYR A 309 14.51 26.86 -15.69
N TYR A 310 15.29 27.88 -15.36
CA TYR A 310 15.87 28.77 -16.35
C TYR A 310 16.71 28.02 -17.37
N GLU A 311 17.52 27.04 -16.97
CA GLU A 311 18.36 26.23 -17.86
C GLU A 311 17.63 25.10 -18.61
N GLY A 312 16.31 25.00 -18.45
CA GLY A 312 15.49 24.05 -19.22
C GLY A 312 15.11 22.77 -18.47
N TYR A 313 15.16 22.79 -17.14
CA TYR A 313 14.53 21.74 -16.32
C TYR A 313 13.00 21.92 -16.31
N ASP A 314 12.38 21.69 -17.47
CA ASP A 314 10.97 21.93 -17.76
C ASP A 314 10.11 20.65 -17.61
N PHE A 315 8.81 20.79 -17.83
CA PHE A 315 7.84 19.69 -17.81
C PHE A 315 8.15 18.57 -18.81
N ILE A 316 8.71 18.88 -19.98
CA ILE A 316 9.06 17.88 -21.00
C ILE A 316 10.27 17.06 -20.53
N HIS A 317 11.27 17.71 -19.91
CA HIS A 317 12.38 17.02 -19.28
C HIS A 317 11.91 16.16 -18.10
N PHE A 318 11.00 16.67 -17.26
CA PHE A 318 10.33 15.88 -16.23
C PHE A 318 9.66 14.62 -16.79
N SER A 319 8.91 14.76 -17.89
CA SER A 319 8.26 13.65 -18.58
C SER A 319 9.27 12.63 -19.11
N SER A 320 10.43 13.10 -19.62
CA SER A 320 11.52 12.23 -20.07
C SER A 320 12.10 11.43 -18.90
N MET A 321 12.36 12.07 -17.77
CA MET A 321 12.86 11.42 -16.55
C MET A 321 11.88 10.37 -16.01
N ALA A 322 10.58 10.65 -16.06
CA ALA A 322 9.54 9.71 -15.61
C ALA A 322 9.59 8.36 -16.34
N ILE A 323 10.11 8.29 -17.57
CA ILE A 323 10.25 7.02 -18.31
C ILE A 323 11.14 6.03 -17.53
N SER A 324 12.24 6.50 -16.93
CA SER A 324 13.11 5.64 -16.10
C SER A 324 12.35 5.05 -14.90
N THR A 325 11.48 5.84 -14.27
CA THR A 325 10.64 5.37 -13.15
C THR A 325 9.60 4.35 -13.62
N MET A 326 9.01 4.57 -14.80
CA MET A 326 8.02 3.66 -15.38
C MET A 326 8.64 2.30 -15.75
N ILE A 327 9.89 2.28 -16.21
CA ILE A 327 10.62 1.03 -16.50
C ILE A 327 10.70 0.15 -15.24
N ILE A 328 10.98 0.74 -14.07
CA ILE A 328 11.04 0.01 -12.80
C ILE A 328 9.68 -0.63 -12.50
N GLU A 329 8.61 0.17 -12.55
CA GLU A 329 7.24 -0.27 -12.31
C GLU A 329 6.84 -1.43 -13.23
N VAL A 330 7.09 -1.28 -14.54
CA VAL A 330 6.71 -2.26 -15.54
C VAL A 330 7.49 -3.56 -15.36
N ILE A 331 8.82 -3.50 -15.25
CA ILE A 331 9.65 -4.71 -15.14
C ILE A 331 9.36 -5.47 -13.86
N ILE A 332 9.25 -4.77 -12.72
CA ILE A 332 8.98 -5.43 -11.44
C ILE A 332 7.60 -6.08 -11.45
N ARG A 333 6.57 -5.39 -11.95
CA ARG A 333 5.21 -5.93 -12.02
C ARG A 333 5.14 -7.13 -12.97
N ILE A 334 5.72 -7.05 -14.15
CA ILE A 334 5.77 -8.18 -15.09
C ILE A 334 6.54 -9.35 -14.49
N GLY A 335 7.74 -9.11 -13.94
CA GLY A 335 8.55 -10.16 -13.32
C GLY A 335 7.84 -10.84 -12.16
N TYR A 336 7.17 -10.05 -11.31
CA TYR A 336 6.37 -10.56 -10.20
C TYR A 336 5.18 -11.39 -10.68
N ALA A 337 4.46 -10.93 -11.72
CA ALA A 337 3.33 -11.66 -12.29
C ALA A 337 3.77 -12.99 -12.91
N LEU A 338 4.86 -12.99 -13.70
CA LEU A 338 5.42 -14.20 -14.30
C LEU A 338 5.87 -15.20 -13.24
N LYS A 339 6.48 -14.72 -12.16
CA LYS A 339 6.88 -15.56 -11.03
C LYS A 339 5.67 -16.24 -10.36
N LYS A 340 4.62 -15.48 -10.06
CA LYS A 340 3.39 -16.03 -9.48
C LYS A 340 2.72 -17.09 -10.37
N ILE A 341 2.70 -16.85 -11.69
CA ILE A 341 2.18 -17.84 -12.64
C ILE A 341 3.02 -19.12 -12.60
N ASN A 342 4.36 -18.99 -12.56
CA ASN A 342 5.26 -20.14 -12.48
C ASN A 342 5.15 -20.91 -11.14
N GLU A 343 4.77 -20.23 -10.06
CA GLU A 343 4.45 -20.83 -8.76
C GLU A 343 3.07 -21.52 -8.73
N GLY A 344 2.33 -21.52 -9.85
CA GLY A 344 1.05 -22.21 -10.00
C GLY A 344 -0.19 -21.36 -9.71
N HIS A 345 -0.03 -20.05 -9.48
CA HIS A 345 -1.18 -19.16 -9.32
C HIS A 345 -1.90 -18.90 -10.67
N SER A 346 -3.21 -18.69 -10.62
CA SER A 346 -3.98 -18.30 -11.81
C SER A 346 -3.53 -16.93 -12.34
N ILE A 347 -3.72 -16.70 -13.64
CA ILE A 347 -3.39 -15.41 -14.29
C ILE A 347 -4.11 -14.27 -13.57
N LYS A 348 -5.40 -14.43 -13.27
CA LYS A 348 -6.22 -13.43 -12.56
C LYS A 348 -5.62 -13.03 -11.20
N ASN A 349 -5.12 -14.01 -10.44
CA ASN A 349 -4.52 -13.78 -9.12
C ASN A 349 -3.06 -13.28 -9.20
N SER A 350 -2.47 -13.30 -10.39
CA SER A 350 -1.10 -12.84 -10.65
C SER A 350 -1.04 -11.42 -11.19
N ILE A 351 -2.19 -10.79 -11.48
CA ILE A 351 -2.27 -9.43 -12.02
C ILE A 351 -1.75 -8.43 -10.97
N PRO A 352 -0.64 -7.74 -11.22
CA PRO A 352 0.10 -7.00 -10.21
C PRO A 352 -0.32 -5.53 -10.15
N PHE A 353 -1.62 -5.22 -10.17
CA PHE A 353 -2.08 -3.82 -10.09
C PHE A 353 -2.22 -3.33 -8.64
N SER A 354 -2.73 -4.19 -7.76
CA SER A 354 -2.90 -3.84 -6.35
C SER A 354 -1.56 -3.84 -5.61
N LEU A 355 -1.40 -2.93 -4.65
CA LEU A 355 -0.30 -2.94 -3.69
C LEU A 355 -0.72 -3.54 -2.33
N ASP A 356 -1.92 -4.12 -2.28
CA ASP A 356 -2.46 -4.88 -1.16
C ASP A 356 -1.53 -6.04 -0.81
N ARG A 357 -1.00 -6.03 0.41
CA ARG A 357 -0.02 -7.01 0.88
C ARG A 357 -0.63 -8.36 1.23
N GLU A 358 -1.94 -8.46 1.43
CA GLU A 358 -2.60 -9.76 1.59
C GLU A 358 -2.63 -10.51 0.24
N LYS A 359 -2.87 -9.77 -0.86
CA LYS A 359 -2.89 -10.34 -2.23
C LYS A 359 -1.49 -10.49 -2.82
N HIS A 360 -0.66 -9.48 -2.59
CA HIS A 360 0.67 -9.35 -3.19
C HIS A 360 1.73 -9.00 -2.12
N PRO A 361 2.08 -9.95 -1.25
CA PRO A 361 2.86 -9.69 -0.03
C PRO A 361 4.24 -9.06 -0.29
N LYS A 362 4.82 -9.35 -1.45
CA LYS A 362 6.19 -8.96 -1.81
C LYS A 362 6.27 -7.77 -2.76
N LEU A 363 5.26 -7.55 -3.59
CA LEU A 363 5.33 -6.61 -4.73
C LEU A 363 5.70 -5.19 -4.30
N HIS A 364 5.08 -4.69 -3.24
CA HIS A 364 5.32 -3.34 -2.76
C HIS A 364 6.76 -3.16 -2.24
N THR A 365 7.29 -4.15 -1.52
CA THR A 365 8.70 -4.17 -1.08
C THR A 365 9.65 -4.24 -2.28
N MET A 366 9.31 -5.03 -3.30
CA MET A 366 10.10 -5.12 -4.53
C MET A 366 10.21 -3.78 -5.26
N LEU A 367 9.07 -3.09 -5.45
CA LEU A 367 9.03 -1.74 -6.05
C LEU A 367 9.89 -0.75 -5.26
N PHE A 368 9.78 -0.76 -3.92
CA PHE A 368 10.64 0.04 -3.06
C PHE A 368 12.13 -0.23 -3.32
N ILE A 369 12.56 -1.49 -3.39
CA ILE A 369 13.97 -1.84 -3.65
C ILE A 369 14.41 -1.34 -5.03
N GLY A 370 13.61 -1.58 -6.08
CA GLY A 370 13.93 -1.11 -7.44
C GLY A 370 14.12 0.40 -7.49
N HIS A 371 13.20 1.16 -6.89
CA HIS A 371 13.33 2.62 -6.81
C HIS A 371 14.47 3.08 -5.91
N SER A 372 14.80 2.35 -4.84
CA SER A 372 15.94 2.64 -3.98
C SER A 372 17.27 2.54 -4.74
N ILE A 373 17.42 1.52 -5.59
CA ILE A 373 18.62 1.31 -6.42
C ILE A 373 18.77 2.46 -7.40
N ALA A 374 17.72 2.80 -8.15
CA ALA A 374 17.77 3.89 -9.12
C ALA A 374 17.97 5.27 -8.46
N ALA A 375 17.34 5.52 -7.30
CA ALA A 375 17.57 6.73 -6.54
C ALA A 375 19.02 6.82 -6.02
N SER A 376 19.59 5.70 -5.57
CA SER A 376 21.00 5.64 -5.14
C SER A 376 21.96 5.92 -6.30
N ALA A 377 21.68 5.38 -7.49
CA ALA A 377 22.46 5.67 -8.69
C ALA A 377 22.37 7.16 -9.09
N ASN A 378 21.18 7.75 -9.04
CA ASN A 378 20.99 9.18 -9.30
C ASN A 378 21.66 10.06 -8.23
N ALA A 379 21.62 9.67 -6.94
CA ALA A 379 22.38 10.33 -5.88
C ALA A 379 23.89 10.32 -6.17
N GLY A 380 24.41 9.18 -6.62
CA GLY A 380 25.80 9.06 -7.10
C GLY A 380 26.09 10.00 -8.27
N LYS A 381 25.21 10.02 -9.29
CA LYS A 381 25.31 10.93 -10.44
C LYS A 381 25.39 12.40 -10.00
N ILE A 382 24.53 12.84 -9.09
CA ILE A 382 24.54 14.21 -8.53
C ILE A 382 25.87 14.46 -7.79
N TYR A 383 26.28 13.54 -6.92
CA TYR A 383 27.49 13.68 -6.12
C TYR A 383 28.75 13.82 -6.98
N PHE A 384 28.89 13.01 -8.04
CA PHE A 384 30.07 13.05 -8.91
C PHE A 384 30.06 14.22 -9.90
N THR A 385 28.90 14.60 -10.43
CA THR A 385 28.81 15.70 -11.41
C THR A 385 28.79 17.08 -10.75
N LYS A 386 28.37 17.15 -9.48
CA LYS A 386 28.09 18.40 -8.75
C LYS A 386 27.17 19.36 -9.50
N ASN A 387 26.33 18.82 -10.38
CA ASN A 387 25.40 19.60 -11.17
C ASN A 387 23.96 19.27 -10.74
N PRO A 388 23.20 20.23 -10.18
CA PRO A 388 21.83 20.01 -9.74
C PRO A 388 20.89 19.63 -10.90
N MET A 389 21.21 20.00 -12.14
CA MET A 389 20.45 19.60 -13.35
C MET A 389 20.43 18.08 -13.57
N THR A 390 21.30 17.31 -12.90
CA THR A 390 21.34 15.84 -13.02
C THR A 390 20.34 15.11 -12.16
N ILE A 391 19.68 15.81 -11.23
CA ILE A 391 18.68 15.21 -10.35
C ILE A 391 17.55 14.64 -11.19
N ASN A 392 17.16 13.39 -10.92
CA ASN A 392 15.97 12.81 -11.51
C ASN A 392 14.79 13.03 -10.57
N TYR A 393 14.11 14.16 -10.73
CA TYR A 393 13.06 14.58 -9.83
C TYR A 393 11.90 13.56 -9.76
N ALA A 394 11.52 12.96 -10.89
CA ALA A 394 10.49 11.93 -10.93
C ALA A 394 10.87 10.69 -10.09
N GLN A 395 12.13 10.26 -10.15
CA GLN A 395 12.64 9.14 -9.37
C GLN A 395 12.66 9.45 -7.88
N TRP A 396 13.05 10.67 -7.48
CA TRP A 396 13.06 11.06 -6.06
C TRP A 396 11.66 11.15 -5.46
N ILE A 397 10.67 11.68 -6.19
CA ILE A 397 9.26 11.67 -5.74
C ILE A 397 8.77 10.24 -5.55
N THR A 398 9.03 9.37 -6.54
CA THR A 398 8.58 7.98 -6.50
C THR A 398 9.26 7.19 -5.39
N PHE A 399 10.57 7.39 -5.20
CA PHE A 399 11.32 6.83 -4.08
C PHE A 399 10.79 7.31 -2.73
N ALA A 400 10.48 8.60 -2.57
CA ALA A 400 9.92 9.14 -1.33
C ALA A 400 8.57 8.48 -0.99
N LYS A 401 7.67 8.33 -1.99
CA LYS A 401 6.40 7.62 -1.83
C LYS A 401 6.59 6.18 -1.33
N TYR A 402 7.44 5.41 -2.00
CA TYR A 402 7.69 4.01 -1.63
C TYR A 402 8.44 3.89 -0.29
N SER A 403 9.32 4.84 0.02
CA SER A 403 10.03 4.90 1.31
C SER A 403 9.05 5.11 2.46
N TYR A 404 8.13 6.07 2.34
CA TYR A 404 7.11 6.32 3.35
C TYR A 404 6.24 5.08 3.59
N SER A 405 5.72 4.48 2.51
CA SER A 405 4.85 3.31 2.66
C SER A 405 5.61 2.06 3.13
N GLN A 406 6.88 1.88 2.76
CA GLN A 406 7.71 0.81 3.30
C GLN A 406 8.04 1.03 4.78
N LEU A 407 8.30 2.27 5.20
CA LEU A 407 8.53 2.61 6.60
C LEU A 407 7.29 2.33 7.45
N LYS A 408 6.12 2.78 6.99
CA LYS A 408 4.82 2.49 7.62
C LYS A 408 4.59 0.98 7.77
N TRP A 409 4.90 0.22 6.71
CA TRP A 409 4.80 -1.24 6.74
C TRP A 409 5.71 -1.86 7.81
N VAL A 410 6.98 -1.49 7.84
CA VAL A 410 7.96 -2.09 8.76
C VAL A 410 7.69 -1.74 10.22
N LEU A 411 7.27 -0.50 10.49
CA LEU A 411 7.10 -0.01 11.86
C LEU A 411 5.74 -0.33 12.48
N ILE A 412 4.69 -0.46 11.67
CA ILE A 412 3.30 -0.55 12.16
C ILE A 412 2.61 -1.77 11.55
N GLU A 413 2.30 -1.71 10.25
CA GLU A 413 1.33 -2.61 9.62
C GLU A 413 1.78 -4.08 9.60
N LYS A 414 3.09 -4.36 9.51
CA LYS A 414 3.59 -5.74 9.50
C LYS A 414 3.26 -6.48 10.80
N SER A 415 3.35 -5.79 11.93
CA SER A 415 3.10 -6.39 13.24
C SER A 415 1.60 -6.66 13.44
N GLU A 416 0.76 -5.72 13.05
CA GLU A 416 -0.70 -5.83 13.08
C GLU A 416 -1.18 -6.96 12.17
N LEU A 417 -0.73 -6.98 10.91
CA LEU A 417 -1.14 -8.01 9.96
C LEU A 417 -0.68 -9.41 10.36
N ARG A 418 0.50 -9.52 10.99
CA ARG A 418 0.96 -10.80 11.57
C ARG A 418 0.08 -11.25 12.72
N ALA A 419 -0.32 -10.34 13.61
CA ALA A 419 -1.20 -10.65 14.73
C ALA A 419 -2.58 -11.10 14.23
N SER A 420 -3.15 -10.40 13.25
CA SER A 420 -4.39 -10.81 12.57
C SER A 420 -4.25 -12.18 11.92
N TYR A 421 -3.17 -12.45 11.17
CA TYR A 421 -2.93 -13.76 10.55
C TYR A 421 -2.91 -14.91 11.57
N VAL A 422 -2.23 -14.73 12.71
CA VAL A 422 -2.18 -15.74 13.78
C VAL A 422 -3.56 -15.91 14.41
N SER A 423 -4.23 -14.80 14.74
CA SER A 423 -5.56 -14.81 15.35
C SER A 423 -6.60 -15.50 14.46
N ASP A 424 -6.60 -15.23 13.16
CA ASP A 424 -7.55 -15.81 12.21
C ASP A 424 -7.38 -17.33 12.10
N LYS A 425 -6.13 -17.82 12.16
CA LYS A 425 -5.83 -19.26 12.15
C LYS A 425 -6.33 -19.94 13.42
N ILE A 426 -6.01 -19.37 14.58
CA ILE A 426 -6.46 -19.89 15.89
C ILE A 426 -8.00 -19.86 15.97
N TYR A 427 -8.62 -18.76 15.54
CA TYR A 427 -10.07 -18.63 15.55
C TYR A 427 -10.73 -19.68 14.66
N LYS A 428 -10.18 -19.94 13.47
CA LYS A 428 -10.69 -20.98 12.58
C LYS A 428 -10.63 -22.37 13.24
N GLU A 429 -9.50 -22.73 13.84
CA GLU A 429 -9.36 -24.00 14.57
C GLU A 429 -10.35 -24.09 15.74
N THR A 430 -10.57 -22.98 16.45
CA THR A 430 -11.56 -22.90 17.53
C THR A 430 -12.98 -23.15 17.03
N GLN A 431 -13.34 -22.59 15.86
CA GLN A 431 -14.64 -22.84 15.24
C GLN A 431 -14.83 -24.32 14.87
N GLU A 432 -13.80 -24.96 14.31
CA GLU A 432 -13.83 -26.40 13.98
C GLU A 432 -14.06 -27.26 15.25
N VAL A 433 -13.47 -26.85 16.40
CA VAL A 433 -13.74 -27.49 17.70
C VAL A 433 -15.19 -27.30 18.13
N TYR A 434 -15.73 -26.08 18.07
CA TYR A 434 -17.13 -25.83 18.42
C TYR A 434 -18.12 -26.59 17.54
N GLU A 435 -17.86 -26.69 16.24
CA GLU A 435 -18.65 -27.51 15.33
C GLU A 435 -18.64 -28.99 15.75
N LYS A 436 -17.47 -29.52 16.15
CA LYS A 436 -17.35 -30.90 16.63
C LYS A 436 -18.07 -31.13 17.96
N VAL A 437 -18.01 -30.17 18.88
CA VAL A 437 -18.75 -30.21 20.16
C VAL A 437 -20.25 -30.24 19.90
N ASN A 438 -20.75 -29.35 19.03
CA ASN A 438 -22.16 -29.31 18.66
C ASN A 438 -22.61 -30.62 17.99
N LEU A 439 -21.80 -31.17 17.08
CA LEU A 439 -22.09 -32.45 16.44
C LEU A 439 -22.16 -33.59 17.47
N THR A 440 -21.20 -33.63 18.41
CA THR A 440 -21.16 -34.64 19.47
C THR A 440 -22.38 -34.54 20.37
N PHE A 441 -22.75 -33.33 20.77
CA PHE A 441 -23.93 -33.09 21.58
C PHE A 441 -25.22 -33.49 20.85
N ASN A 442 -25.36 -33.13 19.58
CA ASN A 442 -26.50 -33.51 18.76
C ASN A 442 -26.63 -35.04 18.68
N ASN A 443 -25.54 -35.74 18.37
CA ASN A 443 -25.51 -37.20 18.32
C ASN A 443 -25.88 -37.83 19.67
N PHE A 444 -25.34 -37.29 20.77
CA PHE A 444 -25.68 -37.73 22.13
C PHE A 444 -27.17 -37.51 22.46
N SER A 445 -27.76 -36.42 21.97
CA SER A 445 -29.14 -36.03 22.23
C SER A 445 -30.19 -36.72 21.35
N ASN A 446 -29.80 -37.33 20.21
CA ASN A 446 -30.74 -37.88 19.21
C ASN A 446 -31.79 -38.83 19.80
N ASP A 447 -31.41 -39.66 20.78
CA ASP A 447 -32.30 -40.65 21.41
C ASP A 447 -32.78 -40.23 22.82
N ARG A 448 -32.59 -38.97 23.20
CA ARG A 448 -32.80 -38.46 24.57
C ARG A 448 -33.69 -37.21 24.57
N LEU A 449 -34.43 -37.00 25.66
CA LEU A 449 -35.16 -35.75 25.87
C LEU A 449 -34.26 -34.80 26.65
N VAL A 450 -33.74 -33.77 25.99
CA VAL A 450 -32.90 -32.75 26.66
C VAL A 450 -33.76 -31.54 27.04
N ILE A 451 -33.70 -31.16 28.31
CA ILE A 451 -34.41 -30.00 28.88
C ILE A 451 -33.36 -28.99 29.34
N PHE A 452 -33.46 -27.76 28.84
CA PHE A 452 -32.69 -26.61 29.32
C PHE A 452 -33.57 -25.83 30.29
N ASP A 453 -33.14 -25.73 31.55
CA ASP A 453 -33.88 -25.06 32.65
C ASP A 453 -33.56 -23.57 32.82
#